data_AF-A0A496QQJ4-F1
#
_entry.id   AF-A0A496QQJ4-F1
#
_cell.length_a   1.000
_cell.length_b   1.000
_cell.length_c   1.000
_cell.angle_alpha   90.00
_cell.angle_beta   90.00
_cell.angle_gamma   90.00
#
_symmetry.space_group_name_H-M   'P 1'
#
loop_
_entity.id
_entity.type
_entity.pdbx_description
1 polymer ?
#
loop_
_entity_poly.entity_id
_entity_poly.type
_entity_poly.pdbx_seq_one_letter_code
_entity_poly.pdbx_strand_id
1 'polypeptide(L)'
;MRYPKRTTRASCILTVFIFLFLPFSAEEAFPEELVREIISEVFWCELEPIIQEDEEYPPPRDQMLKQILAEAQFVFSGMIYGFRFVYTPLDLTRNVEEVFILEPLSRILWGDKNLKVESTRTDDDRLYARVRYRLADFQQDWLKLWESTTLPTASGTGRGDLFGGYKEKFTALRQGIKQAIRDYLRERVFNKPKEIRGEVLLMGAPYTIIDSGTYSAKVKIKLKIDEIVPYTLF
;
A
#
# COMPACT_ATOMS: atom_id res chain seq x y z
N MET A 1 -46.57 -67.60 -24.08
CA MET A 1 -46.76 -68.23 -25.42
C MET A 1 -45.59 -67.79 -26.31
N ARG A 2 -44.72 -68.75 -26.66
CA ARG A 2 -43.78 -68.83 -27.80
C ARG A 2 -42.98 -67.61 -28.29
N TYR A 3 -41.65 -67.74 -28.15
CA TYR A 3 -40.58 -67.28 -29.06
C TYR A 3 -40.83 -67.63 -30.55
N PRO A 4 -40.20 -66.87 -31.48
CA PRO A 4 -39.05 -67.40 -32.26
C PRO A 4 -37.87 -66.40 -32.33
N LYS A 5 -36.57 -66.80 -32.24
CA LYS A 5 -35.65 -67.35 -33.28
C LYS A 5 -35.45 -66.38 -34.46
N ARG A 6 -34.25 -66.07 -35.00
CA ARG A 6 -32.91 -66.72 -35.02
C ARG A 6 -31.91 -65.82 -35.81
N THR A 7 -30.60 -65.92 -35.49
CA THR A 7 -29.40 -65.92 -36.40
C THR A 7 -29.06 -64.63 -37.20
N THR A 8 -27.82 -64.19 -37.45
CA THR A 8 -26.51 -64.87 -37.65
C THR A 8 -25.36 -63.84 -37.75
N ARG A 9 -24.16 -64.22 -37.27
CA ARG A 9 -22.78 -63.97 -37.80
C ARG A 9 -22.35 -62.52 -38.17
N ALA A 10 -21.36 -61.97 -37.45
CA ALA A 10 -19.91 -62.09 -37.66
C ALA A 10 -19.35 -61.03 -38.61
N SER A 11 -18.44 -60.17 -38.12
CA SER A 11 -17.07 -60.09 -38.63
C SER A 11 -16.26 -59.06 -37.86
N CYS A 12 -15.07 -59.48 -37.42
CA CYS A 12 -13.99 -58.64 -36.93
C CYS A 12 -13.53 -57.68 -38.02
N ILE A 13 -13.34 -56.39 -37.68
CA ILE A 13 -12.34 -55.56 -38.34
C ILE A 13 -11.47 -54.95 -37.25
N LEU A 14 -10.24 -55.44 -37.24
CA LEU A 14 -9.09 -55.03 -36.48
C LEU A 14 -8.63 -53.66 -37.02
N THR A 15 -8.77 -52.59 -36.23
CA THR A 15 -8.22 -51.28 -36.60
C THR A 15 -6.97 -51.01 -35.77
N VAL A 16 -5.85 -51.01 -36.47
CA VAL A 16 -4.49 -50.76 -35.98
C VAL A 16 -4.39 -49.35 -35.40
N PHE A 17 -3.91 -49.26 -34.16
CA PHE A 17 -3.76 -48.03 -33.38
C PHE A 17 -2.30 -47.58 -33.43
N ILE A 18 -1.94 -46.73 -34.38
CA ILE A 18 -0.68 -45.96 -34.35
C ILE A 18 -0.99 -44.61 -34.98
N PHE A 19 -0.92 -43.52 -34.21
CA PHE A 19 -0.21 -42.31 -34.63
C PHE A 19 -0.06 -41.27 -33.51
N LEU A 20 1.18 -40.79 -33.39
CA LEU A 20 1.64 -39.51 -32.84
C LEU A 20 1.55 -39.27 -31.32
N PHE A 21 2.59 -39.75 -30.64
CA PHE A 21 3.24 -39.00 -29.56
C PHE A 21 3.70 -37.63 -30.10
N LEU A 22 2.96 -36.57 -29.79
CA LEU A 22 3.50 -35.21 -29.79
C LEU A 22 3.91 -34.90 -28.34
N PRO A 23 5.18 -34.62 -28.04
CA PRO A 23 5.49 -33.90 -26.82
C PRO A 23 4.92 -32.49 -27.01
N PHE A 24 3.78 -32.22 -26.39
CA PHE A 24 3.29 -30.86 -26.20
C PHE A 24 4.22 -30.19 -25.18
N SER A 25 5.40 -29.78 -25.64
CA SER A 25 6.17 -28.74 -24.96
C SER A 25 5.46 -27.42 -25.22
N ALA A 26 4.37 -27.19 -24.49
CA ALA A 26 4.05 -25.83 -24.09
C ALA A 26 5.05 -25.47 -23.00
N GLU A 27 6.13 -24.82 -23.41
CA GLU A 27 6.75 -23.81 -22.57
C GLU A 27 5.65 -22.78 -22.33
N GLU A 28 4.85 -22.99 -21.27
CA GLU A 28 4.01 -21.95 -20.72
C GLU A 28 4.98 -20.83 -20.37
N ALA A 29 5.05 -19.84 -21.26
CA ALA A 29 5.65 -18.56 -20.97
C ALA A 29 5.12 -18.15 -19.60
N PHE A 30 6.03 -18.06 -18.63
CA PHE A 30 5.77 -17.56 -17.29
C PHE A 30 4.87 -16.33 -17.43
N PRO A 31 3.76 -16.25 -16.68
CA PRO A 31 2.84 -15.13 -16.83
C PRO A 31 3.63 -13.85 -16.60
N GLU A 32 3.53 -12.97 -17.60
CA GLU A 32 4.02 -11.60 -17.62
C GLU A 32 3.91 -11.02 -16.21
N GLU A 33 5.07 -10.83 -15.58
CA GLU A 33 5.24 -10.17 -14.29
C GLU A 33 4.34 -8.93 -14.33
N LEU A 34 3.37 -8.82 -13.41
CA LEU A 34 2.36 -7.75 -13.40
C LEU A 34 3.08 -6.41 -13.14
N VAL A 35 3.73 -5.86 -14.17
CA VAL A 35 4.44 -4.60 -14.11
C VAL A 35 3.40 -3.55 -13.78
N ARG A 36 3.51 -2.99 -12.57
CA ARG A 36 2.61 -1.94 -12.12
C ARG A 36 2.96 -0.66 -12.83
N GLU A 37 2.47 -0.50 -14.06
CA GLU A 37 2.69 0.72 -14.86
C GLU A 37 1.92 1.92 -14.31
N ILE A 38 0.80 1.68 -13.64
CA ILE A 38 -0.10 2.72 -13.14
C ILE A 38 -0.53 2.39 -11.71
N ILE A 39 -0.42 3.38 -10.82
CA ILE A 39 -1.10 3.40 -9.53
C ILE A 39 -2.33 4.30 -9.64
N SER A 40 -3.46 3.85 -9.09
CA SER A 40 -4.72 4.61 -9.07
C SER A 40 -5.40 4.37 -7.73
N GLU A 41 -5.62 5.44 -7.00
CA GLU A 41 -6.20 5.42 -5.65
C GLU A 41 -7.26 6.52 -5.52
N VAL A 42 -8.14 6.37 -4.54
CA VAL A 42 -9.20 7.35 -4.26
C VAL A 42 -8.87 8.09 -2.97
N PHE A 43 -8.86 9.41 -3.07
CA PHE A 43 -8.65 10.32 -1.96
C PHE A 43 -9.89 11.18 -1.77
N TRP A 44 -10.03 11.77 -0.59
CA TRP A 44 -11.19 12.60 -0.28
C TRP A 44 -10.83 13.75 0.66
N CYS A 45 -11.61 14.82 0.57
CA CYS A 45 -11.62 15.92 1.54
C CYS A 45 -13.07 16.24 1.93
N GLU A 46 -13.25 16.81 3.12
CA GLU A 46 -14.54 17.32 3.59
C GLU A 46 -14.97 18.54 2.76
N LEU A 47 -16.25 18.63 2.42
CA LEU A 47 -16.85 19.79 1.77
C LEU A 47 -17.00 20.95 2.76
N GLU A 48 -17.40 20.62 3.98
CA GLU A 48 -17.63 21.57 5.08
C GLU A 48 -16.79 21.10 6.29
N PRO A 49 -15.47 21.33 6.27
CA PRO A 49 -14.60 20.88 7.35
C PRO A 49 -14.96 21.60 8.66
N ILE A 50 -14.98 20.88 9.77
CA ILE A 50 -15.31 21.46 11.09
C ILE A 50 -14.36 22.62 11.45
N ILE A 51 -13.11 22.52 11.02
CA ILE A 51 -12.09 23.55 11.21
C ILE A 51 -11.98 24.42 9.96
N GLN A 52 -12.24 25.70 10.14
CA GLN A 52 -11.97 26.72 9.14
C GLN A 52 -10.48 27.09 9.20
N GLU A 53 -9.70 26.64 8.22
CA GLU A 53 -8.28 27.01 8.09
C GLU A 53 -8.08 28.35 7.36
N ASP A 54 -9.02 28.74 6.51
CA ASP A 54 -8.92 29.90 5.61
C ASP A 54 -10.10 30.86 5.75
N GLU A 55 -9.94 32.10 5.25
CA GLU A 55 -10.99 33.12 5.32
C GLU A 55 -12.25 32.74 4.54
N GLU A 56 -12.11 32.02 3.42
CA GLU A 56 -13.22 31.56 2.59
C GLU A 56 -13.75 30.20 3.08
N TYR A 57 -15.05 30.14 3.37
CA TYR A 57 -15.71 28.95 3.89
C TYR A 57 -17.10 28.73 3.25
N PRO A 58 -17.43 27.52 2.77
CA PRO A 58 -16.55 26.34 2.66
C PRO A 58 -15.39 26.58 1.67
N PRO A 59 -14.29 25.83 1.76
CA PRO A 59 -13.16 26.02 0.86
C PRO A 59 -13.57 25.87 -0.62
N PRO A 60 -13.06 26.70 -1.54
CA PRO A 60 -13.37 26.58 -2.95
C PRO A 60 -12.90 25.22 -3.49
N ARG A 61 -13.63 24.69 -4.48
CA ARG A 61 -13.36 23.35 -5.05
C ARG A 61 -11.92 23.17 -5.53
N ASP A 62 -11.30 24.21 -6.08
CA ASP A 62 -9.90 24.14 -6.54
C ASP A 62 -8.92 23.96 -5.38
N GLN A 63 -9.21 24.54 -4.22
CA GLN A 63 -8.43 24.36 -3.01
C GLN A 63 -8.57 22.94 -2.46
N MET A 64 -9.79 22.43 -2.41
CA MET A 64 -10.07 21.03 -2.06
C MET A 64 -9.31 20.04 -2.96
N LEU A 65 -9.33 20.27 -4.27
CA LEU A 65 -8.57 19.45 -5.22
C LEU A 65 -7.06 19.56 -5.03
N LYS A 66 -6.54 20.74 -4.67
CA LYS A 66 -5.13 20.91 -4.31
C LYS A 66 -4.76 20.10 -3.05
N GLN A 67 -5.62 20.08 -2.03
CA GLN A 67 -5.40 19.28 -0.81
C GLN A 67 -5.38 17.78 -1.15
N ILE A 68 -6.36 17.31 -1.93
CA ILE A 68 -6.40 15.92 -2.40
C ILE A 68 -5.14 15.58 -3.22
N LEU A 69 -4.70 16.46 -4.12
CA LEU A 69 -3.48 16.24 -4.91
C LEU A 69 -2.22 16.22 -4.05
N ALA A 70 -2.13 17.04 -3.00
CA ALA A 70 -1.02 17.02 -2.06
C ALA A 70 -0.98 15.70 -1.28
N GLU A 71 -2.13 15.21 -0.83
CA GLU A 71 -2.25 13.89 -0.19
C GLU A 71 -1.85 12.77 -1.15
N ALA A 72 -2.39 12.78 -2.37
CA ALA A 72 -2.07 11.78 -3.38
C ALA A 72 -0.58 11.78 -3.73
N GLN A 73 0.04 12.95 -3.93
CA GLN A 73 1.47 13.08 -4.20
C GLN A 73 2.31 12.47 -3.06
N PHE A 74 1.97 12.76 -1.80
CA PHE A 74 2.68 12.23 -0.65
C PHE A 74 2.54 10.71 -0.55
N VAL A 75 1.31 10.20 -0.65
CA VAL A 75 1.01 8.77 -0.56
C VAL A 75 1.67 8.00 -1.71
N PHE A 76 1.56 8.50 -2.94
CA PHE A 76 2.23 7.89 -4.09
C PHE A 76 3.75 7.92 -3.99
N SER A 77 4.32 9.00 -3.47
CA SER A 77 5.77 9.04 -3.18
C SER A 77 6.16 7.95 -2.17
N GLY A 78 5.35 7.72 -1.14
CA GLY A 78 5.53 6.63 -0.18
C GLY A 78 5.29 5.23 -0.74
N MET A 79 4.42 5.10 -1.75
CA MET A 79 4.13 3.83 -2.44
C MET A 79 5.19 3.46 -3.47
N ILE A 80 5.86 4.46 -4.07
CA ILE A 80 6.88 4.25 -5.10
C ILE A 80 8.26 4.21 -4.46
N TYR A 81 8.66 5.27 -3.76
CA TYR A 81 10.02 5.41 -3.24
C TYR A 81 10.15 4.91 -1.81
N GLY A 82 9.11 5.10 -1.00
CA GLY A 82 9.12 4.77 0.42
C GLY A 82 9.72 5.88 1.30
N PHE A 83 9.93 5.54 2.56
CA PHE A 83 10.44 6.43 3.58
C PHE A 83 11.60 5.77 4.32
N ARG A 84 12.58 6.58 4.72
CA ARG A 84 13.52 6.23 5.77
C ARG A 84 12.90 6.55 7.12
N PHE A 85 13.14 5.69 8.10
CA PHE A 85 12.70 5.94 9.45
C PHE A 85 13.83 5.78 10.48
N VAL A 86 13.70 6.55 11.56
CA VAL A 86 14.43 6.36 12.80
C VAL A 86 13.41 6.26 13.92
N TYR A 87 13.51 5.20 14.73
CA TYR A 87 12.57 4.95 15.81
C TYR A 87 13.30 4.65 17.12
N THR A 88 13.03 5.46 18.14
CA THR A 88 13.45 5.24 19.52
C THR A 88 12.21 4.87 20.33
N PRO A 89 12.09 3.61 20.79
CA PRO A 89 10.96 3.17 21.60
C PRO A 89 10.93 3.85 22.97
N LEU A 90 9.73 4.09 23.51
CA LEU A 90 9.55 4.59 24.87
C LEU A 90 10.20 3.63 25.91
N ASP A 91 11.08 4.18 26.76
CA ASP A 91 11.64 3.45 27.90
C ASP A 91 11.60 4.29 29.18
N LEU A 92 10.51 4.12 29.94
CA LEU A 92 10.31 4.77 31.23
C LEU A 92 11.37 4.39 32.27
N THR A 93 11.94 3.19 32.19
CA THR A 93 12.97 2.76 33.16
C THR A 93 14.30 3.48 32.97
N ARG A 94 14.56 3.92 31.74
CA ARG A 94 15.77 4.66 31.35
C ARG A 94 15.50 6.15 31.11
N ASN A 95 14.28 6.62 31.40
CA ASN A 95 13.81 7.98 31.12
C ASN A 95 14.04 8.42 29.65
N VAL A 96 13.77 7.51 28.71
CA VAL A 96 13.89 7.77 27.27
C VAL A 96 12.49 7.97 26.69
N GLU A 97 12.27 9.15 26.10
CA GLU A 97 11.05 9.48 25.38
C GLU A 97 10.96 8.75 24.04
N GLU A 98 9.73 8.53 23.59
CA GLU A 98 9.52 7.96 22.26
C GLU A 98 9.76 9.00 21.18
N VAL A 99 10.67 8.68 20.25
CA VAL A 99 10.94 9.51 19.07
C VAL A 99 10.71 8.67 17.82
N PHE A 100 9.99 9.25 16.86
CA PHE A 100 9.84 8.68 15.53
C PHE A 100 10.11 9.76 14.49
N ILE A 101 11.02 9.48 13.58
CA ILE A 101 11.36 10.35 12.45
C ILE A 101 11.06 9.54 11.20
N LEU A 102 10.37 10.17 10.24
CA LEU A 102 9.98 9.56 8.98
C LEU A 102 10.26 10.56 7.86
N GLU A 103 11.14 10.21 6.95
CA GLU A 103 11.60 11.07 5.88
C GLU A 103 11.41 10.38 4.53
N PRO A 104 10.84 11.04 3.52
CA PRO A 104 10.67 10.43 2.20
C PRO A 104 12.04 10.22 1.54
N LEU A 105 12.22 9.04 0.94
CA LEU A 105 13.44 8.72 0.18
C LEU A 105 13.55 9.55 -1.10
N SER A 106 12.41 9.76 -1.76
CA SER A 106 12.25 10.68 -2.88
C SER A 106 10.79 11.12 -2.99
N ARG A 107 10.49 12.08 -3.86
CA ARG A 107 9.16 12.67 -4.01
C ARG A 107 8.79 12.82 -5.48
N ILE A 108 7.53 12.56 -5.80
CA ILE A 108 6.93 13.03 -7.06
C ILE A 108 6.89 14.55 -7.01
N LEU A 109 7.37 15.23 -8.05
CA LEU A 109 7.38 16.68 -8.09
C LEU A 109 5.98 17.25 -8.28
N TRP A 110 5.73 18.44 -7.73
CA TRP A 110 4.45 19.12 -7.94
C TRP A 110 4.32 19.50 -9.42
N GLY A 111 3.16 19.21 -10.01
CA GLY A 111 2.94 19.42 -11.45
C GLY A 111 3.55 18.35 -12.36
N ASP A 112 4.00 17.20 -11.82
CA ASP A 112 4.43 16.06 -12.64
C ASP A 112 3.30 15.65 -13.62
N LYS A 113 3.62 15.61 -14.92
CA LYS A 113 2.69 15.28 -16.01
C LYS A 113 2.07 13.88 -15.88
N ASN A 114 2.71 12.98 -15.13
CA ASN A 114 2.22 11.63 -14.89
C ASN A 114 1.20 11.56 -13.76
N LEU A 115 1.13 12.57 -12.88
CA LEU A 115 0.13 12.68 -11.82
C LEU A 115 -1.13 13.37 -12.34
N LYS A 116 -2.25 12.66 -12.37
CA LYS A 116 -3.51 13.18 -12.91
C LYS A 116 -4.70 12.85 -12.02
N VAL A 117 -5.57 13.82 -11.83
CA VAL A 117 -6.95 13.56 -11.38
C VAL A 117 -7.70 12.96 -12.56
N GLU A 118 -8.19 11.73 -12.39
CA GLU A 118 -8.92 11.01 -13.43
C GLU A 118 -10.42 11.30 -13.38
N SER A 119 -10.98 11.34 -12.17
CA SER A 119 -12.39 11.68 -11.96
C SER A 119 -12.59 12.27 -10.58
N THR A 120 -13.63 13.07 -10.45
CA THR A 120 -14.09 13.61 -9.16
C THR A 120 -15.56 13.26 -8.98
N ARG A 121 -15.96 12.92 -7.77
CA ARG A 121 -17.37 12.76 -7.40
C ARG A 121 -17.61 13.41 -6.05
N THR A 122 -18.81 13.91 -5.85
CA THR A 122 -19.26 14.39 -4.55
C THR A 122 -20.23 13.35 -4.01
N ASP A 123 -20.04 12.96 -2.76
CA ASP A 123 -20.89 11.98 -2.09
C ASP A 123 -20.99 12.39 -0.61
N ASP A 124 -22.22 12.56 -0.13
CA ASP A 124 -22.56 13.18 1.15
C ASP A 124 -21.80 14.50 1.41
N ASP A 125 -20.96 14.52 2.44
CA ASP A 125 -20.19 15.66 2.93
C ASP A 125 -18.75 15.69 2.39
N ARG A 126 -18.45 14.88 1.37
CA ARG A 126 -17.08 14.68 0.87
C ARG A 126 -16.95 14.86 -0.63
N LEU A 127 -15.87 15.52 -1.02
CA LEU A 127 -15.35 15.47 -2.38
C LEU A 127 -14.35 14.32 -2.48
N TYR A 128 -14.63 13.36 -3.35
CA TYR A 128 -13.72 12.29 -3.69
C TYR A 128 -13.04 12.59 -5.03
N ALA A 129 -11.75 12.29 -5.14
CA ALA A 129 -11.03 12.28 -6.40
C ALA A 129 -10.28 10.97 -6.58
N ARG A 130 -10.46 10.35 -7.74
CA ARG A 130 -9.59 9.27 -8.20
C ARG A 130 -8.36 9.91 -8.82
N VAL A 131 -7.21 9.66 -8.22
CA VAL A 131 -5.93 10.17 -8.70
C VAL A 131 -5.13 8.99 -9.22
N ARG A 132 -4.49 9.16 -10.37
CA ARG A 132 -3.61 8.17 -10.97
C ARG A 132 -2.21 8.72 -11.19
N TYR A 133 -1.22 7.84 -11.13
CA TYR A 133 0.16 8.14 -11.49
C TYR A 133 0.72 7.03 -12.37
N ARG A 134 1.30 7.41 -13.51
CA ARG A 134 2.03 6.48 -14.38
C ARG A 134 3.50 6.43 -13.99
N LEU A 135 4.00 5.23 -13.74
CA LEU A 135 5.38 5.01 -13.32
C LEU A 135 6.33 5.10 -14.52
N ALA A 136 7.45 5.78 -14.32
CA ALA A 136 8.60 5.69 -15.21
C ALA A 136 9.32 4.35 -15.01
N ASP A 137 10.07 3.90 -16.02
CA ASP A 137 10.73 2.59 -16.02
C ASP A 137 11.62 2.38 -14.78
N PHE A 138 12.43 3.39 -14.41
CA PHE A 138 13.28 3.33 -13.21
C PHE A 138 12.49 3.19 -11.90
N GLN A 139 11.24 3.70 -11.84
CA GLN A 139 10.38 3.54 -10.67
C GLN A 139 9.82 2.13 -10.60
N GLN A 140 9.53 1.52 -11.74
CA GLN A 140 9.09 0.12 -11.82
C GLN A 140 10.23 -0.80 -11.39
N ASP A 141 11.44 -0.61 -11.91
CA ASP A 141 12.64 -1.36 -11.49
C ASP A 141 12.92 -1.21 -9.99
N TRP A 142 12.78 0.00 -9.46
CA TRP A 142 12.89 0.25 -8.02
C TRP A 142 11.87 -0.55 -7.21
N LEU A 143 10.61 -0.61 -7.66
CA LEU A 143 9.57 -1.37 -6.97
C LEU A 143 9.83 -2.88 -6.97
N LYS A 144 10.44 -3.43 -8.03
CA LYS A 144 10.83 -4.86 -8.07
C LYS A 144 11.76 -5.24 -6.92
N LEU A 145 12.64 -4.33 -6.49
CA LEU A 145 13.50 -4.56 -5.31
C LEU A 145 12.69 -4.77 -4.03
N TRP A 146 11.54 -4.12 -3.94
CA TRP A 146 10.64 -4.25 -2.80
C TRP A 146 9.73 -5.46 -2.90
N GLU A 147 9.58 -6.12 -4.05
CA GLU A 147 8.70 -7.28 -4.22
C GLU A 147 9.22 -8.54 -3.52
N SER A 148 10.50 -8.58 -3.16
CA SER A 148 11.13 -9.71 -2.45
C SER A 148 10.29 -10.24 -1.28
N THR A 149 10.08 -11.56 -1.25
CA THR A 149 9.39 -12.27 -0.16
C THR A 149 10.14 -12.19 1.17
N THR A 150 11.45 -11.88 1.15
CA THR A 150 12.25 -11.74 2.37
C THR A 150 11.89 -10.49 3.17
N LEU A 151 11.28 -9.48 2.53
CA LEU A 151 10.87 -8.26 3.21
C LEU A 151 9.54 -8.48 3.93
N PRO A 152 9.51 -8.37 5.28
CA PRO A 152 8.29 -8.53 6.04
C PRO A 152 7.24 -7.49 5.68
N THR A 153 6.00 -7.91 5.76
CA THR A 153 4.84 -7.03 5.67
C THR A 153 4.28 -6.79 7.07
N ALA A 154 3.95 -5.54 7.38
CA ALA A 154 3.29 -5.16 8.63
C ALA A 154 2.09 -4.26 8.35
N SER A 155 1.20 -4.12 9.32
CA SER A 155 0.04 -3.23 9.24
C SER A 155 -0.16 -2.53 10.57
N GLY A 156 -0.69 -1.32 10.52
CA GLY A 156 -0.90 -0.51 11.71
C GLY A 156 -2.00 0.50 11.49
N THR A 157 -2.52 1.02 12.60
CA THR A 157 -3.52 2.09 12.60
C THR A 157 -2.95 3.28 13.34
N GLY A 158 -3.06 4.46 12.74
CA GLY A 158 -2.67 5.71 13.36
C GLY A 158 -3.82 6.68 13.45
N ARG A 159 -3.65 7.69 14.30
CA ARG A 159 -4.64 8.73 14.55
C ARG A 159 -4.02 10.11 14.40
N GLY A 160 -4.79 11.04 13.86
CA GLY A 160 -4.52 12.47 13.83
C GLY A 160 -5.73 13.22 14.40
N ASP A 161 -5.49 14.38 14.99
CA ASP A 161 -6.54 15.18 15.63
C ASP A 161 -7.40 15.86 14.56
N LEU A 162 -8.73 15.67 14.58
CA LEU A 162 -9.58 16.35 13.60
C LEU A 162 -9.50 17.88 13.73
N PHE A 163 -9.22 18.39 14.94
CA PHE A 163 -9.10 19.82 15.21
C PHE A 163 -7.81 20.45 14.64
N GLY A 164 -6.83 19.64 14.22
CA GLY A 164 -5.65 20.11 13.50
C GLY A 164 -5.85 20.26 11.99
N GLY A 165 -7.06 20.01 11.49
CA GLY A 165 -7.43 20.20 10.09
C GLY A 165 -6.92 19.10 9.16
N TYR A 166 -6.99 19.30 7.84
CA TYR A 166 -6.78 18.21 6.86
C TYR A 166 -5.38 17.59 6.93
N LYS A 167 -4.39 18.37 7.41
CA LYS A 167 -3.00 17.93 7.56
C LYS A 167 -2.86 16.78 8.54
N GLU A 168 -3.81 16.62 9.46
CA GLU A 168 -3.79 15.54 10.44
C GLU A 168 -4.04 14.15 9.80
N LYS A 169 -4.49 14.08 8.55
CA LYS A 169 -4.42 12.83 7.75
C LYS A 169 -2.98 12.34 7.56
N PHE A 170 -2.01 13.25 7.37
CA PHE A 170 -0.58 12.88 7.29
C PHE A 170 -0.04 12.43 8.65
N THR A 171 -0.48 13.08 9.73
CA THR A 171 -0.16 12.65 11.11
C THR A 171 -0.69 11.25 11.36
N ALA A 172 -1.95 10.97 11.02
CA ALA A 172 -2.56 9.64 11.13
C ALA A 172 -1.78 8.58 10.35
N LEU A 173 -1.40 8.86 9.10
CA LEU A 173 -0.56 7.97 8.30
C LEU A 173 0.78 7.69 8.98
N ARG A 174 1.48 8.73 9.42
CA ARG A 174 2.79 8.61 10.11
C ARG A 174 2.69 7.79 11.38
N GLN A 175 1.66 8.00 12.19
CA GLN A 175 1.40 7.20 13.40
C GLN A 175 1.07 5.75 13.03
N GLY A 176 0.35 5.51 11.93
CA GLY A 176 0.03 4.17 11.45
C GLY A 176 1.29 3.39 11.05
N ILE A 177 2.22 4.05 10.36
CA ILE A 177 3.53 3.47 10.02
C ILE A 177 4.31 3.14 11.29
N LYS A 178 4.41 4.09 12.24
CA LYS A 178 5.09 3.87 13.53
C LYS A 178 4.50 2.66 14.27
N GLN A 179 3.17 2.57 14.33
CA GLN A 179 2.48 1.47 14.98
C GLN A 179 2.75 0.13 14.29
N ALA A 180 2.73 0.09 12.96
CA ALA A 180 3.08 -1.12 12.19
C ALA A 180 4.51 -1.61 12.47
N ILE A 181 5.48 -0.68 12.51
CA ILE A 181 6.88 -0.98 12.83
C ILE A 181 7.00 -1.49 14.27
N ARG A 182 6.37 -0.78 15.22
CA ARG A 182 6.41 -1.13 16.65
C ARG A 182 5.86 -2.53 16.89
N ASP A 183 4.69 -2.83 16.34
CA ASP A 183 4.03 -4.13 16.54
C ASP A 183 4.85 -5.27 15.93
N TYR A 184 5.41 -5.06 14.73
CA TYR A 184 6.31 -6.02 14.10
C TYR A 184 7.55 -6.33 14.95
N LEU A 185 8.17 -5.29 15.52
CA LEU A 185 9.40 -5.42 16.31
C LEU A 185 9.17 -5.98 17.70
N ARG A 186 8.01 -5.67 18.32
CA ARG A 186 7.69 -6.11 19.69
C ARG A 186 7.69 -7.64 19.83
N GLU A 187 7.30 -8.35 18.78
CA GLU A 187 7.30 -9.82 18.75
C GLU A 187 8.70 -10.43 18.59
N ARG A 188 9.67 -9.65 18.12
CA ARG A 188 10.97 -10.15 17.62
C ARG A 188 12.16 -9.66 18.43
N VAL A 189 12.04 -8.52 19.09
CA VAL A 189 13.11 -7.91 19.87
C VAL A 189 12.74 -7.96 21.35
N PHE A 190 13.44 -8.83 22.10
CA PHE A 190 13.16 -9.06 23.52
C PHE A 190 13.46 -7.83 24.39
N ASN A 191 14.63 -7.22 24.18
CA ASN A 191 15.05 -6.02 24.92
C ASN A 191 14.76 -4.77 24.12
N LYS A 192 14.24 -3.72 24.76
CA LYS A 192 14.01 -2.43 24.09
C LYS A 192 15.33 -1.90 23.52
N PRO A 193 15.45 -1.73 22.19
CA PRO A 193 16.63 -1.14 21.60
C PRO A 193 16.67 0.35 21.91
N LYS A 194 17.86 0.94 21.81
CA LYS A 194 18.05 2.39 21.89
C LYS A 194 17.52 3.09 20.65
N GLU A 195 17.75 2.49 19.49
CA GLU A 195 17.35 3.06 18.20
C GLU A 195 17.18 1.96 17.15
N ILE A 196 16.20 2.11 16.27
CA ILE A 196 16.00 1.26 15.09
C ILE A 196 16.00 2.16 13.86
N ARG A 197 16.72 1.74 12.83
CA ARG A 197 16.80 2.42 11.53
C ARG A 197 16.38 1.47 10.43
N GLY A 198 15.74 2.04 9.42
CA GLY A 198 15.37 1.27 8.25
C GLY A 198 14.60 2.07 7.22
N GLU A 199 14.00 1.33 6.30
CA GLU A 199 13.20 1.85 5.20
C GLU A 199 11.83 1.15 5.19
N VAL A 200 10.80 1.88 4.77
CA VAL A 200 9.44 1.36 4.62
C VAL A 200 8.82 1.80 3.30
N LEU A 201 8.06 0.90 2.68
CA LEU A 201 7.28 1.17 1.48
C LEU A 201 5.79 1.00 1.79
N LEU A 202 4.96 1.96 1.38
CA LEU A 202 3.50 1.81 1.45
C LEU A 202 3.04 0.83 0.38
N MET A 203 2.25 -0.18 0.75
CA MET A 203 1.73 -1.15 -0.23
C MET A 203 0.51 -0.64 -1.00
N GLY A 204 -0.12 0.43 -0.51
CA GLY A 204 -1.32 1.04 -1.07
C GLY A 204 -1.64 2.34 -0.34
N ALA A 205 -2.65 3.05 -0.82
CA ALA A 205 -3.15 4.22 -0.09
C ALA A 205 -3.69 3.80 1.29
N PRO A 206 -3.48 4.62 2.34
CA PRO A 206 -4.08 4.38 3.63
C PRO A 206 -5.60 4.39 3.53
N TYR A 207 -6.26 3.47 4.23
CA TYR A 207 -7.70 3.56 4.43
C TYR A 207 -7.98 4.56 5.56
N THR A 208 -8.53 5.72 5.19
CA THR A 208 -8.75 6.83 6.13
C THR A 208 -10.23 7.07 6.35
N ILE A 209 -10.62 7.15 7.63
CA ILE A 209 -11.96 7.52 8.10
C ILE A 209 -11.88 8.62 9.15
N ILE A 210 -13.00 9.30 9.37
CA ILE A 210 -13.21 10.16 10.54
C ILE A 210 -13.97 9.32 11.56
N ASP A 211 -13.42 9.19 12.75
CA ASP A 211 -14.06 8.49 13.86
C ASP A 211 -13.73 9.23 15.17
N SER A 212 -14.77 9.52 15.95
CA SER A 212 -14.67 10.06 17.31
C SER A 212 -13.76 11.29 17.44
N GLY A 213 -13.87 12.24 16.50
CA GLY A 213 -13.06 13.47 16.50
C GLY A 213 -11.60 13.25 16.06
N THR A 214 -11.29 12.14 15.39
CA THR A 214 -9.95 11.85 14.88
C THR A 214 -9.99 11.38 13.44
N TYR A 215 -8.96 11.73 12.66
CA TYR A 215 -8.65 10.98 11.43
C TYR A 215 -7.98 9.68 11.82
N SER A 216 -8.57 8.55 11.44
CA SER A 216 -8.00 7.22 11.65
C SER A 216 -7.52 6.67 10.31
N ALA A 217 -6.24 6.33 10.22
CA ALA A 217 -5.62 5.80 9.01
C ALA A 217 -5.07 4.39 9.25
N LYS A 218 -5.56 3.42 8.48
CA LYS A 218 -5.01 2.06 8.45
C LYS A 218 -4.01 1.94 7.30
N VAL A 219 -2.77 1.57 7.63
CA VAL A 219 -1.68 1.41 6.66
C VAL A 219 -1.23 -0.04 6.57
N LYS A 220 -0.71 -0.41 5.40
CA LYS A 220 0.00 -1.65 5.16
C LYS A 220 1.35 -1.33 4.53
N ILE A 221 2.42 -1.86 5.11
CA ILE A 221 3.79 -1.53 4.74
C ILE A 221 4.60 -2.78 4.42
N LYS A 222 5.56 -2.65 3.51
CA LYS A 222 6.77 -3.49 3.52
C LYS A 222 7.85 -2.81 4.32
N LEU A 223 8.58 -3.60 5.10
CA LEU A 223 9.56 -3.11 6.05
C LEU A 223 10.93 -3.73 5.75
N LYS A 224 11.95 -2.88 5.70
CA LYS A 224 13.36 -3.25 5.64
C LYS A 224 14.05 -2.63 6.84
N ILE A 225 14.65 -3.46 7.69
CA ILE A 225 15.40 -3.00 8.87
C ILE A 225 16.87 -2.99 8.49
N ASP A 226 17.52 -1.84 8.61
CA ASP A 226 18.95 -1.69 8.33
C ASP A 226 19.78 -1.94 9.59
N GLU A 227 19.34 -1.40 10.74
CA GLU A 227 20.09 -1.45 11.98
C GLU A 227 19.17 -1.45 13.22
N ILE A 228 19.52 -2.27 14.22
CA ILE A 228 18.93 -2.24 15.56
C ILE A 228 20.05 -1.98 16.55
N VAL A 229 20.09 -0.79 17.14
CA VAL A 229 21.13 -0.36 18.08
C VAL A 229 20.72 -0.71 19.51
N PRO A 230 21.38 -1.68 20.17
CA PRO A 230 21.10 -2.00 21.57
C PRO A 230 21.71 -0.95 22.52
N TYR A 231 21.28 -0.97 23.78
CA TYR A 231 22.01 -0.27 24.83
C TYR A 231 23.30 -1.04 25.15
N THR A 232 24.46 -0.40 25.04
CA THR A 232 25.72 -0.93 25.56
C THR A 232 25.79 -0.72 27.07
N LEU A 233 26.05 -1.80 27.82
CA LEU A 233 26.45 -1.73 29.22
C LEU A 233 27.91 -1.25 29.27
N PHE A 234 28.18 -0.17 29.99
CA PHE A 234 29.54 0.24 30.38
C PHE A 234 29.75 -0.13 31.84
#